data_AF-A0A3B8J5N3-F1
#
_entry.id   AF-A0A3B8J5N3-F1
#
_cell.length_a   1.000
_cell.length_b   1.000
_cell.length_c   1.000
_cell.angle_alpha   90.00
_cell.angle_beta   90.00
_cell.angle_gamma   90.00
#
_symmetry.space_group_name_H-M   'P 1'
#
loop_
_entity.id
_entity.type
_entity.pdbx_description
1 polymer ?
#
loop_
_entity_poly.entity_id
_entity_poly.type
_entity_poly.pdbx_seq_one_letter_code
_entity_poly.pdbx_strand_id
1 'polypeptide(L)'
;MKLKKLVSVLLLAAMLTALTAGCTGTTGSGTAPDTSVTKPSDSSGSPDSSGGKSYDKTLTIDIYDVAANYQGMQTGWFRKVVNDRFNIELNIIAPQVAGEAIYHARASTGHLGDIVILENSDFADCVQTGLIKDITNEIKNCPNLMDYREQIEVYNNN
;
A
#
# COMPACT_ATOMS: atom_id res chain seq x y z
N MET A 1 21.94 17.96 43.06
CA MET A 1 21.93 18.10 41.58
C MET A 1 23.16 17.51 40.87
N LYS A 2 24.27 17.19 41.56
CA LYS A 2 25.46 16.58 40.92
C LYS A 2 25.39 15.05 40.76
N LEU A 3 24.65 14.35 41.62
CA LEU A 3 24.50 12.89 41.55
C LEU A 3 23.59 12.43 40.39
N LYS A 4 22.53 13.20 40.08
CA LYS A 4 21.63 12.92 38.94
C LYS A 4 22.32 13.11 37.57
N LYS A 5 23.31 14.00 37.50
CA LYS A 5 24.13 14.22 36.29
C LYS A 5 25.20 13.15 36.08
N LEU A 6 25.70 12.52 37.16
CA LEU A 6 26.66 11.41 37.07
C LEU A 6 26.02 10.09 36.60
N VAL A 7 24.77 9.83 37.00
CA VAL A 7 24.03 8.63 36.56
C VAL A 7 23.71 8.67 35.06
N SER A 8 23.42 9.87 34.52
CA SER A 8 23.11 10.04 33.09
C SER A 8 24.32 9.90 32.16
N VAL A 9 25.54 10.16 32.64
CA VAL A 9 26.78 10.03 31.85
C VAL A 9 27.28 8.59 31.86
N LEU A 10 27.04 7.83 32.93
CA LEU A 10 27.44 6.42 33.01
C LEU A 10 26.63 5.50 32.09
N LEU A 11 25.37 5.85 31.79
CA LEU A 11 24.49 5.05 30.92
C LEU A 11 24.87 5.10 29.43
N LEU A 12 25.52 6.19 28.98
CA LEU A 12 25.93 6.37 27.58
C LEU A 12 27.22 5.64 27.21
N ALA A 13 28.01 5.21 28.20
CA ALA A 13 29.26 4.47 27.99
C ALA A 13 29.05 2.94 27.81
N ALA A 14 27.82 2.43 28.02
CA ALA A 14 27.54 0.99 27.99
C ALA A 14 27.04 0.45 26.62
N MET A 15 26.96 1.29 25.58
CA MET A 15 26.39 0.89 24.27
C MET A 15 27.41 0.67 23.15
N LEU A 16 28.70 0.48 23.45
CA LEU A 16 29.74 0.32 22.41
C LEU A 16 30.39 -1.06 22.31
N THR A 17 29.79 -2.14 22.80
CA THR A 17 30.38 -3.48 22.65
C THR A 17 29.33 -4.54 22.35
N ALA A 18 28.86 -4.62 21.11
CA ALA A 18 28.24 -5.83 20.55
C ALA A 18 28.14 -5.80 19.02
N LEU A 19 29.28 -5.69 18.32
CA LEU A 19 29.35 -6.05 16.90
C LEU A 19 30.67 -6.80 16.67
N THR A 20 30.65 -8.12 16.92
CA THR A 20 31.55 -9.11 16.31
C THR A 20 31.12 -10.51 16.77
N ALA A 21 30.05 -11.04 16.16
CA ALA A 21 29.78 -12.47 16.15
C ALA A 21 29.63 -12.90 14.69
N GLY A 22 30.77 -13.11 14.06
CA GLY A 22 30.91 -13.79 12.77
C GLY A 22 31.66 -15.10 12.96
N CYS A 23 31.45 -16.03 12.03
CA CYS A 23 31.88 -17.44 11.99
C CYS A 23 30.98 -18.36 12.84
N THR A 24 30.43 -19.48 12.36
CA THR A 24 31.01 -20.50 11.48
C THR A 24 29.89 -21.33 10.84
N GLY A 25 30.07 -21.75 9.59
CA GLY A 25 29.17 -22.67 8.89
C GLY A 25 29.94 -23.43 7.82
N THR A 26 30.71 -24.44 8.25
CA THR A 26 31.42 -25.37 7.37
C THR A 26 30.61 -26.67 7.22
N THR A 27 30.17 -26.89 5.99
CA THR A 27 30.18 -28.13 5.18
C THR A 27 29.76 -29.49 5.78
N GLY A 28 28.77 -30.09 5.09
CA GLY A 28 28.66 -31.53 4.78
C GLY A 28 27.25 -32.08 5.03
N SER A 29 26.62 -32.93 4.22
CA SER A 29 26.85 -33.51 2.89
C SER A 29 25.61 -34.36 2.54
N GLY A 30 25.27 -34.48 1.24
CA GLY A 30 24.37 -35.51 0.65
C GLY A 30 22.86 -35.18 0.68
N THR A 31 22.10 -35.17 -0.42
CA THR A 31 22.08 -36.08 -1.57
C THR A 31 21.46 -35.38 -2.79
N ALA A 32 21.97 -35.63 -3.99
CA ALA A 32 21.50 -35.12 -5.29
C ALA A 32 20.51 -36.12 -5.96
N PRO A 33 20.11 -35.93 -7.24
CA PRO A 33 19.14 -34.98 -7.78
C PRO A 33 17.97 -35.71 -8.48
N ASP A 34 16.90 -35.02 -8.86
CA ASP A 34 16.09 -35.49 -10.01
C ASP A 34 15.71 -34.32 -10.93
N THR A 35 15.91 -34.57 -12.21
CA THR A 35 15.76 -33.67 -13.34
C THR A 35 14.48 -34.08 -14.06
N SER A 36 13.52 -33.18 -14.18
CA SER A 36 12.52 -33.30 -15.25
C SER A 36 12.18 -31.92 -15.81
N VAL A 37 12.81 -31.65 -16.96
CA VAL A 37 12.42 -30.65 -17.95
C VAL A 37 11.05 -31.03 -18.52
N THR A 38 10.09 -30.09 -18.58
CA THR A 38 9.14 -30.01 -19.71
C THR A 38 8.60 -28.58 -19.86
N LYS A 39 8.74 -28.02 -21.07
CA LYS A 39 8.12 -26.81 -21.62
C LYS A 39 7.50 -27.23 -22.98
N PRO A 40 6.77 -26.38 -23.72
CA PRO A 40 5.40 -25.82 -23.56
C PRO A 40 4.41 -26.39 -24.60
N SER A 41 3.09 -26.12 -24.48
CA SER A 41 2.11 -26.12 -25.59
C SER A 41 0.91 -25.24 -25.18
N ASP A 42 0.72 -24.07 -25.82
CA ASP A 42 -0.17 -23.78 -26.97
C ASP A 42 -1.67 -23.85 -26.61
N SER A 43 -2.37 -22.73 -26.42
CA SER A 43 -2.83 -21.68 -27.37
C SER A 43 -4.19 -22.00 -28.05
N SER A 44 -5.24 -21.29 -27.61
CA SER A 44 -6.49 -21.00 -28.33
C SER A 44 -7.32 -20.03 -27.45
N GLY A 45 -7.63 -18.77 -27.76
CA GLY A 45 -7.73 -18.05 -29.02
C GLY A 45 -9.17 -17.53 -29.16
N SER A 46 -9.45 -16.26 -28.81
CA SER A 46 -10.44 -15.36 -29.47
C SER A 46 -10.66 -14.04 -28.70
N PRO A 47 -11.09 -12.95 -29.38
CA PRO A 47 -10.37 -11.68 -29.31
C PRO A 47 -11.17 -10.48 -28.76
N ASP A 48 -10.41 -9.40 -28.56
CA ASP A 48 -10.77 -7.98 -28.65
C ASP A 48 -11.79 -7.40 -27.66
N SER A 49 -11.28 -6.57 -26.75
CA SER A 49 -12.00 -5.40 -26.25
C SER A 49 -11.01 -4.39 -25.68
N SER A 50 -10.71 -3.37 -26.51
CA SER A 50 -10.22 -2.05 -26.14
C SER A 50 -8.90 -2.00 -25.38
N GLY A 51 -7.85 -1.53 -26.06
CA GLY A 51 -6.52 -1.26 -25.52
C GLY A 51 -6.53 -0.31 -24.32
N GLY A 52 -6.73 -0.86 -23.12
CA GLY A 52 -6.22 -0.29 -21.89
C GLY A 52 -4.71 -0.55 -21.85
N LYS A 53 -3.92 0.46 -21.50
CA LYS A 53 -2.49 0.27 -21.22
C LYS A 53 -2.37 -0.86 -20.19
N SER A 54 -1.90 -2.02 -20.63
CA SER A 54 -1.47 -3.07 -19.71
C SER A 54 -0.23 -2.53 -19.00
N TYR A 55 -0.25 -2.49 -17.67
CA TYR A 55 0.95 -2.14 -16.93
C TYR A 55 1.93 -3.32 -17.05
N ASP A 56 3.11 -3.08 -17.62
CA ASP A 56 4.16 -4.10 -17.78
C ASP A 56 4.58 -4.72 -16.43
N LYS A 57 4.32 -4.01 -15.33
CA LYS A 57 4.52 -4.48 -13.96
C LYS A 57 3.21 -4.38 -13.19
N THR A 58 2.95 -5.38 -12.36
CA THR A 58 1.81 -5.36 -11.44
C THR A 58 1.90 -4.14 -10.54
N LEU A 59 0.84 -3.34 -10.53
CA LEU A 59 0.72 -2.15 -9.69
C LEU A 59 0.01 -2.51 -8.40
N THR A 60 0.66 -2.32 -7.25
CA THR A 60 -0.02 -2.40 -5.96
C THR A 60 -0.52 -1.01 -5.58
N ILE A 61 -1.80 -0.91 -5.24
CA ILE A 61 -2.45 0.32 -4.76
C ILE A 61 -2.72 0.17 -3.26
N ASP A 62 -2.13 1.06 -2.47
CA ASP A 62 -2.41 1.20 -1.04
C ASP A 62 -3.73 1.97 -0.85
N ILE A 63 -4.73 1.33 -0.24
CA ILE A 63 -6.03 1.92 0.06
C ILE A 63 -6.13 2.11 1.57
N TYR A 64 -6.10 3.36 2.02
CA TYR A 64 -6.44 3.71 3.39
C TYR A 64 -7.96 3.79 3.54
N ASP A 65 -8.55 2.92 4.34
CA ASP A 65 -10.01 2.84 4.48
C ASP A 65 -10.43 2.75 5.95
N VAL A 66 -11.03 3.83 6.46
CA VAL A 66 -11.52 3.92 7.84
C VAL A 66 -12.70 3.00 8.14
N ALA A 67 -13.44 2.56 7.11
CA ALA A 67 -14.58 1.67 7.24
C ALA A 67 -14.21 0.18 7.06
N ALA A 68 -12.98 -0.11 6.64
CA ALA A 68 -12.52 -1.48 6.44
C ALA A 68 -12.35 -2.23 7.78
N ASN A 69 -12.78 -3.48 7.79
CA ASN A 69 -12.58 -4.43 8.90
C ASN A 69 -11.51 -5.49 8.57
N TYR A 70 -10.74 -5.27 7.51
CA TYR A 70 -9.68 -6.14 7.04
C TYR A 70 -8.44 -5.33 6.68
N GLN A 71 -7.25 -5.84 7.01
CA GLN A 71 -5.97 -5.25 6.66
C GLN A 71 -5.10 -6.21 5.87
N GLY A 72 -4.45 -5.69 4.84
CA GLY A 72 -3.49 -6.38 3.99
C GLY A 72 -3.96 -6.53 2.55
N MET A 73 -3.31 -7.44 1.82
CA MET A 73 -3.61 -7.69 0.41
C MET A 73 -5.04 -8.20 0.24
N GLN A 74 -5.83 -7.50 -0.59
CA GLN A 74 -7.18 -7.89 -0.93
C GLN A 74 -7.19 -9.31 -1.51
N THR A 75 -8.15 -10.12 -1.09
CA THR A 75 -8.30 -11.51 -1.54
C THR A 75 -9.68 -11.77 -2.16
N GLY A 76 -9.94 -13.01 -2.56
CA GLY A 76 -11.24 -13.42 -3.09
C GLY A 76 -11.51 -13.00 -4.53
N TRP A 77 -12.79 -13.03 -4.92
CA TRP A 77 -13.21 -12.88 -6.31
C TRP A 77 -12.92 -11.48 -6.87
N PHE A 78 -13.04 -10.43 -6.04
CA PHE A 78 -12.81 -9.06 -6.50
C PHE A 78 -11.33 -8.81 -6.81
N ARG A 79 -10.40 -9.35 -6.00
CA ARG A 79 -8.96 -9.35 -6.32
C ARG A 79 -8.70 -9.92 -7.71
N LYS A 80 -9.30 -11.07 -8.03
CA LYS A 80 -9.14 -11.72 -9.34
C LYS A 80 -9.64 -10.83 -10.48
N VAL A 81 -10.82 -10.23 -10.34
CA VAL A 81 -11.38 -9.34 -11.36
C VAL A 81 -10.48 -8.13 -11.63
N VAL A 82 -9.98 -7.49 -10.58
CA VAL A 82 -9.11 -6.31 -10.69
C VAL A 82 -7.76 -6.68 -11.30
N ASN A 83 -7.16 -7.80 -10.86
CA ASN A 83 -5.88 -8.26 -11.38
C ASN A 83 -5.99 -8.69 -12.85
N ASP A 84 -6.99 -9.49 -13.22
CA ASP A 84 -7.15 -10.00 -14.59
C ASP A 84 -7.39 -8.88 -15.61
N ARG A 85 -8.10 -7.81 -15.22
CA ARG A 85 -8.47 -6.70 -16.12
C ARG A 85 -7.44 -5.58 -16.16
N PHE A 86 -6.77 -5.31 -15.04
CA PHE A 86 -5.97 -4.11 -14.88
C PHE A 86 -4.53 -4.40 -14.45
N ASN A 87 -4.16 -5.64 -14.15
CA ASN A 87 -2.87 -6.00 -13.53
C ASN A 87 -2.59 -5.18 -12.25
N ILE A 88 -3.64 -4.99 -11.45
CA ILE A 88 -3.58 -4.24 -10.19
C ILE A 88 -3.80 -5.21 -9.02
N GLU A 89 -3.06 -5.00 -7.94
CA GLU A 89 -3.32 -5.57 -6.62
C GLU A 89 -3.68 -4.47 -5.64
N LEU A 90 -4.57 -4.76 -4.69
CA LEU A 90 -5.03 -3.80 -3.70
C LEU A 90 -4.51 -4.21 -2.34
N ASN A 91 -3.89 -3.29 -1.62
CA ASN A 91 -3.46 -3.46 -0.24
C ASN A 91 -4.30 -2.54 0.65
N ILE A 92 -5.11 -3.11 1.53
CA ILE A 92 -6.00 -2.35 2.41
C ILE A 92 -5.27 -2.02 3.71
N ILE A 93 -5.26 -0.74 4.09
CA ILE A 93 -4.76 -0.22 5.36
C ILE A 93 -5.98 0.22 6.17
N ALA A 94 -6.26 -0.51 7.24
CA ALA A 94 -7.49 -0.33 8.02
C ALA A 94 -7.16 0.08 9.45
N PRO A 95 -7.37 1.36 9.85
CA PRO A 95 -7.10 1.81 11.22
C PRO A 95 -7.95 1.07 12.26
N GLN A 96 -9.14 0.59 11.90
CA GLN A 96 -10.00 -0.21 12.79
C GLN A 96 -9.35 -1.55 13.20
N VAL A 97 -8.46 -2.10 12.36
CA VAL A 97 -7.78 -3.37 12.61
C VAL A 97 -6.43 -3.16 13.30
N ALA A 98 -5.69 -2.12 12.89
CA ALA A 98 -4.30 -1.92 13.28
C ALA A 98 -4.06 -0.73 14.23
N GLY A 99 -5.11 0.02 14.55
CA GLY A 99 -5.14 1.10 15.52
C GLY A 99 -5.03 2.51 14.93
N GLU A 100 -5.64 3.47 15.62
CA GLU A 100 -5.71 4.90 15.27
C GLU A 100 -4.33 5.56 15.05
N ALA A 101 -3.29 5.06 15.71
CA ALA A 101 -1.93 5.63 15.59
C ALA A 101 -1.40 5.62 14.14
N ILE A 102 -1.91 4.74 13.29
CA ILE A 102 -1.51 4.64 11.88
C ILE A 102 -1.90 5.89 11.10
N TYR A 103 -3.07 6.49 11.39
CA TYR A 103 -3.49 7.72 10.73
C TYR A 103 -2.45 8.82 10.93
N HIS A 104 -2.12 9.11 12.20
CA HIS A 104 -1.18 10.17 12.54
C HIS A 104 0.23 9.92 11.98
N ALA A 105 0.69 8.66 12.02
CA ALA A 105 1.99 8.31 11.46
C ALA A 105 2.05 8.57 9.95
N ARG A 106 1.03 8.14 9.19
CA ARG A 106 0.99 8.26 7.72
C ARG A 106 0.66 9.67 7.23
N ALA A 107 -0.19 10.40 7.96
CA ALA A 107 -0.45 11.81 7.70
C ALA A 107 0.81 12.65 7.90
N SER A 108 1.60 12.36 8.94
CA SER A 108 2.86 13.07 9.18
C SER A 108 3.93 12.81 8.10
N THR A 109 3.88 11.66 7.44
CA THR A 109 4.77 11.34 6.30
C THR A 109 4.24 11.82 4.96
N GLY A 110 3.03 12.40 4.91
CA GLY A 110 2.38 12.81 3.67
C GLY A 110 1.91 11.65 2.78
N HIS A 111 1.81 10.44 3.33
CA HIS A 111 1.51 9.23 2.55
C HIS A 111 0.46 8.36 3.26
N LEU A 112 -0.81 8.82 3.25
CA LEU A 112 -1.95 8.05 3.77
C LEU A 112 -2.16 6.76 2.97
N GLY A 113 -2.18 6.87 1.65
CA GLY A 113 -2.34 5.80 0.68
C GLY A 113 -2.48 6.41 -0.72
N ASP A 114 -2.59 5.56 -1.73
CA ASP A 114 -2.87 5.99 -3.11
C ASP A 114 -4.35 6.34 -3.29
N ILE A 115 -5.23 5.63 -2.57
CA ILE A 115 -6.65 5.92 -2.44
C ILE A 115 -6.98 6.05 -0.95
N VAL A 116 -7.78 7.04 -0.58
CA VAL A 116 -8.21 7.26 0.80
C VAL A 116 -9.74 7.27 0.88
N ILE A 117 -10.28 6.52 1.82
CA ILE A 117 -11.70 6.51 2.20
C ILE A 117 -11.72 6.98 3.65
N LEU A 118 -12.23 8.20 3.85
CA LEU A 118 -12.20 8.94 5.11
C LEU A 118 -13.62 9.35 5.52
N GLU A 119 -13.78 9.70 6.79
CA GLU A 119 -14.95 10.46 7.24
C GLU A 119 -14.89 11.91 6.75
N ASN A 120 -16.02 12.60 6.76
CA ASN A 120 -16.16 13.95 6.19
C ASN A 120 -15.20 14.97 6.84
N SER A 121 -15.06 14.95 8.18
CA SER A 121 -14.17 15.87 8.90
C SER A 121 -12.71 15.67 8.52
N ASP A 122 -12.25 14.43 8.50
CA ASP A 122 -10.84 14.11 8.18
C ASP A 122 -10.53 14.41 6.72
N PHE A 123 -11.49 14.19 5.82
CA PHE A 123 -11.36 14.56 4.41
C PHE A 123 -11.15 16.08 4.25
N ALA A 124 -11.95 16.91 4.93
CA ALA A 124 -11.83 18.36 4.86
C ALA A 124 -10.45 18.84 5.35
N ASP A 125 -9.97 18.30 6.46
CA ASP A 125 -8.64 18.61 7.00
C ASP A 125 -7.52 18.15 6.04
N CYS A 126 -7.65 16.97 5.44
CA CYS A 126 -6.68 16.46 4.46
C CYS A 126 -6.63 17.30 3.18
N VAL A 127 -7.76 17.88 2.74
CA VAL A 127 -7.78 18.83 1.62
C VAL A 127 -7.07 20.12 2.02
N GLN A 128 -7.37 20.68 3.20
CA GLN A 128 -6.75 21.93 3.67
C GLN A 128 -5.24 21.81 3.86
N THR A 129 -4.77 20.64 4.30
CA THR A 129 -3.34 20.35 4.53
C THR A 129 -2.60 19.89 3.27
N GLY A 130 -3.30 19.70 2.16
CA GLY A 130 -2.71 19.26 0.89
C GLY A 130 -2.33 17.78 0.85
N LEU A 131 -2.88 16.97 1.78
CA LEU A 131 -2.74 15.51 1.78
C LEU A 131 -3.59 14.85 0.69
N ILE A 132 -4.69 15.49 0.28
CA ILE A 132 -5.54 15.04 -0.83
C ILE A 132 -5.28 15.92 -2.05
N LYS A 133 -5.04 15.26 -3.18
CA LYS A 133 -4.84 15.92 -4.46
C LYS A 133 -6.19 16.41 -5.03
N ASP A 134 -6.25 17.67 -5.40
CA ASP A 134 -7.34 18.20 -6.23
C ASP A 134 -7.28 17.58 -7.64
N ILE A 135 -8.40 16.97 -8.07
CA ILE A 135 -8.56 16.30 -9.37
C ILE A 135 -9.60 17.00 -10.26
N THR A 136 -10.00 18.24 -9.95
CA THR A 136 -11.07 18.98 -10.65
C THR A 136 -10.85 19.07 -12.16
N ASN A 137 -9.60 19.13 -12.60
CA ASN A 137 -9.27 19.19 -14.03
C ASN A 137 -9.11 17.80 -14.66
N GLU A 138 -8.53 16.84 -13.93
CA GLU A 138 -8.36 15.47 -14.41
C GLU A 138 -9.69 14.74 -14.57
N ILE A 139 -10.64 14.93 -13.65
CA ILE A 139 -11.92 14.20 -13.64
C ILE A 139 -12.75 14.45 -14.90
N LYS A 140 -12.60 15.63 -15.53
CA LYS A 140 -13.27 16.00 -16.79
C LYS A 140 -12.92 15.06 -17.95
N ASN A 141 -11.78 14.39 -17.88
CA ASN A 141 -11.32 13.44 -18.89
C ASN A 141 -11.72 11.98 -18.58
N CYS A 142 -12.47 11.75 -17.51
CA CYS A 142 -12.91 10.42 -17.08
C CYS A 142 -14.39 10.22 -17.45
N PRO A 143 -14.72 9.67 -18.64
CA PRO A 143 -16.10 9.62 -19.13
C PRO A 143 -17.05 8.93 -18.15
N ASN A 144 -16.64 7.79 -17.59
CA ASN A 144 -17.45 7.04 -16.62
C ASN A 144 -17.70 7.80 -15.30
N LEU A 145 -16.79 8.71 -14.89
CA LEU A 145 -17.02 9.56 -13.71
C LEU A 145 -17.90 10.76 -14.07
N MET A 146 -17.75 11.27 -15.29
CA MET A 146 -18.51 12.43 -15.74
C MET A 146 -20.00 12.15 -15.98
N ASP A 147 -20.39 10.87 -16.07
CA ASP A 147 -21.80 10.46 -16.01
C ASP A 147 -22.48 10.89 -14.70
N TYR A 148 -21.70 11.14 -13.63
CA TYR A 148 -22.17 11.57 -12.31
C TYR A 148 -21.87 13.04 -11.99
N ARG A 149 -21.72 13.88 -13.03
CA ARG A 149 -21.36 15.30 -12.89
C ARG A 149 -22.24 16.05 -11.89
N GLU A 150 -23.55 15.91 -12.02
CA GLU A 150 -24.52 16.64 -11.21
C GLU A 150 -24.35 16.30 -9.73
N GLN A 151 -24.17 15.02 -9.40
CA GLN A 151 -23.96 14.56 -8.03
C GLN A 151 -22.64 15.08 -7.46
N ILE A 152 -21.58 15.10 -8.27
CA ILE A 152 -20.27 15.66 -7.89
C ILE A 152 -20.39 17.15 -7.59
N GLU A 153 -21.06 17.92 -8.45
CA GLU A 153 -21.29 19.35 -8.24
C GLU A 153 -22.15 19.62 -7.01
N VAL A 154 -23.23 18.86 -6.79
CA VAL A 154 -24.07 18.99 -5.60
C VAL A 154 -23.28 18.70 -4.32
N TYR A 155 -22.47 17.64 -4.31
CA TYR A 155 -21.68 17.27 -3.13
C TYR A 155 -20.64 18.34 -2.78
N ASN A 156 -19.94 18.89 -3.78
CA ASN A 156 -18.87 19.87 -3.58
C ASN A 156 -19.36 21.30 -3.23
N ASN A 157 -20.65 21.59 -3.43
CA ASN A 157 -21.23 22.91 -3.16
C ASN A 157 -21.87 23.02 -1.76
N ASN A 158 -21.79 21.96 -0.94
CA ASN A 158 -22.18 21.97 0.47
C ASN A 158 -20.99 22.25 1.38
#